data_AF-A0A0P4UYR5-F1
#
_entry.id   AF-A0A0P4UYR5-F1
#
_cell.length_a   1.000
_cell.length_b   1.000
_cell.length_c   1.000
_cell.angle_alpha   90.00
_cell.angle_beta   90.00
_cell.angle_gamma   90.00
#
_symmetry.space_group_name_H-M   'P 1'
#
loop_
_entity.id
_entity.type
_entity.pdbx_description
1 polymer ?
#
loop_
_entity_poly.entity_id
_entity_poly.type
_entity_poly.pdbx_seq_one_letter_code
_entity_poly.pdbx_strand_id
1 'polypeptide(L)'
;MNKLSLEQCYALLDVHPGTSIAELDAAYSKKVMEKIQQGAKQEKVLLKAAYDRIRADLYQSTEELPLVQQVTDLLQHLSPEPFHVKFQANTLQLFFKTNSTADYADFIYENLSELKLPETKTIVIYGMRSTKAVNWKKQFQLDAISKDDLNPYSFKNRYILLLAFPIAMCSSVLFQSLGFTRILLLPLQIWVHEVGHAVVAWFSGRRAIPLPFGWTNVALERSLFVYFGILFLLGLSFRAGWKEKKRSTIIFAIVCAILQFVMTWIQSADHFEMWLSFGGIGGEFYLSALMIAGFYFQLPNYWRWDFWRYPFIVVGANTFWAAFSRWQQIKKGTESIPWGSLLFGNGDAGGDMNQLSQVYDWSDQRIIATYNTLGNVCFILLLSLYIFFVVKHRRWILDRISSKPF
;
A
#
# COMPACT_ATOMS: atom_id res chain seq x y z
N MET A 1 -0.02 34.38 -53.63
CA MET A 1 0.16 35.14 -52.38
C MET A 1 1.64 35.29 -52.14
N ASN A 2 2.18 36.51 -52.19
CA ASN A 2 3.59 36.77 -51.87
C ASN A 2 3.88 36.26 -50.45
N LYS A 3 4.96 35.47 -50.30
CA LYS A 3 5.42 35.03 -48.97
C LYS A 3 5.85 36.28 -48.21
N LEU A 4 5.15 36.61 -47.12
CA LEU A 4 5.56 37.65 -46.18
C LEU A 4 6.94 37.31 -45.63
N SER A 5 7.84 38.30 -45.55
CA SER A 5 9.12 38.13 -44.87
C SER A 5 8.91 37.98 -43.36
N LEU A 6 9.87 37.39 -42.66
CA LEU A 6 9.76 37.18 -41.21
C LEU A 6 9.64 38.50 -40.44
N GLU A 7 10.39 39.53 -40.88
CA GLU A 7 10.29 40.91 -40.38
C GLU A 7 8.89 41.50 -40.58
N GLN A 8 8.26 41.26 -41.74
CA GLN A 8 6.89 41.69 -42.00
C GLN A 8 5.89 40.99 -41.09
N CYS A 9 6.11 39.71 -40.77
CA CYS A 9 5.26 38.99 -39.82
C CYS A 9 5.37 39.57 -38.40
N TYR A 10 6.59 39.89 -37.94
CA TYR A 10 6.83 40.55 -36.65
C TYR A 10 6.15 41.93 -36.58
N ALA A 11 6.31 42.74 -37.63
CA ALA A 11 5.64 44.03 -37.73
C ALA A 11 4.10 43.92 -37.78
N LEU A 12 3.55 42.91 -38.46
CA LEU A 12 2.10 42.71 -38.58
C LEU A 12 1.44 42.40 -37.24
N LEU A 13 2.14 41.66 -36.37
CA LEU A 13 1.67 41.28 -35.04
C LEU A 13 2.14 42.22 -33.93
N ASP A 14 2.95 43.23 -34.26
CA ASP A 14 3.49 44.21 -33.31
C ASP A 14 4.30 43.54 -32.19
N VAL A 15 5.17 42.60 -32.59
CA VAL A 15 6.06 41.82 -31.71
C VAL A 15 7.50 41.89 -32.22
N HIS A 16 8.47 41.72 -31.34
CA HIS A 16 9.89 41.83 -31.68
C HIS A 16 10.53 40.44 -31.92
N PRO A 17 11.63 40.35 -32.69
CA PRO A 17 12.43 39.13 -32.74
C PRO A 17 12.90 38.75 -31.32
N GLY A 18 12.61 37.51 -30.89
CA GLY A 18 12.89 37.03 -29.53
C GLY A 18 11.70 37.11 -28.55
N THR A 19 10.53 37.56 -29.00
CA THR A 19 9.29 37.51 -28.20
C THR A 19 8.93 36.07 -27.82
N SER A 20 8.52 35.85 -26.57
CA SER A 20 8.13 34.52 -26.09
C SER A 20 6.85 34.03 -26.77
N ILE A 21 6.65 32.70 -26.84
CA ILE A 21 5.42 32.10 -27.43
C ILE A 21 4.15 32.63 -26.75
N ALA A 22 4.19 32.87 -25.44
CA ALA A 22 3.05 33.39 -24.69
C ALA A 22 2.70 34.83 -25.08
N GLU A 23 3.71 35.68 -25.28
CA GLU A 23 3.52 37.05 -25.75
C GLU A 23 3.04 37.09 -27.20
N LEU A 24 3.54 36.19 -28.05
CA LEU A 24 3.06 36.03 -29.42
C LEU A 24 1.57 35.62 -29.46
N ASP A 25 1.17 34.67 -28.63
CA ASP A 25 -0.23 34.22 -28.51
C ASP A 25 -1.16 35.37 -28.05
N ALA A 26 -0.70 36.17 -27.09
CA ALA A 26 -1.42 37.33 -26.59
C ALA A 26 -1.55 38.42 -27.68
N ALA A 27 -0.46 38.73 -28.38
CA ALA A 27 -0.43 39.73 -29.46
C ALA A 27 -1.35 39.33 -30.62
N TYR A 28 -1.29 38.07 -31.05
CA TYR A 28 -2.18 37.53 -32.08
C TYR A 28 -3.65 37.61 -31.66
N SER A 29 -3.98 37.19 -30.44
CA SER A 29 -5.36 37.23 -29.94
C SER A 29 -5.90 38.66 -29.89
N LYS A 30 -5.08 39.61 -29.45
CA LYS A 30 -5.43 41.04 -29.41
C LYS A 30 -5.70 41.59 -30.82
N LYS A 31 -4.77 41.39 -31.76
CA LYS A 31 -4.91 41.87 -33.16
C LYS A 31 -6.12 41.24 -33.87
N VAL A 32 -6.38 39.96 -33.65
CA VAL A 32 -7.55 39.29 -34.23
C VAL A 32 -8.85 39.90 -33.71
N MET A 33 -8.95 40.20 -32.41
CA MET A 33 -10.13 40.83 -31.83
C MET A 33 -10.35 42.25 -32.37
N GLU A 34 -9.30 43.07 -32.47
CA GLU A 34 -9.37 44.41 -33.06
C GLU A 34 -9.90 44.36 -34.50
N LYS A 35 -9.42 43.42 -35.31
CA LYS A 35 -9.86 43.28 -36.71
C LYS A 35 -11.26 42.71 -36.87
N ILE A 36 -11.73 41.89 -35.92
CA ILE A 36 -13.13 41.44 -35.88
C ILE A 36 -14.07 42.62 -35.61
N GLN A 37 -13.72 43.50 -34.67
CA GLN A 37 -14.52 44.70 -34.37
C GLN A 37 -14.61 45.65 -35.57
N GLN A 38 -13.56 45.71 -36.39
CA GLN A 38 -13.51 46.53 -37.60
C GLN A 38 -14.17 45.88 -38.83
N GLY A 39 -14.71 44.66 -38.73
CA GLY A 39 -15.34 43.95 -39.86
C GLY A 39 -14.35 43.46 -40.94
N ALA A 40 -13.05 43.53 -40.70
CA ALA A 40 -11.99 43.22 -41.67
C ALA A 40 -11.70 41.70 -41.77
N LYS A 41 -12.64 40.94 -42.34
CA LYS A 41 -12.54 39.45 -42.43
C LYS A 41 -11.31 38.95 -43.21
N GLN A 42 -10.84 39.69 -44.21
CA GLN A 42 -9.70 39.27 -45.05
C GLN A 42 -8.35 39.37 -44.31
N GLU A 43 -8.20 40.34 -43.41
CA GLU A 43 -6.95 40.56 -42.65
C GLU A 43 -6.68 39.46 -41.63
N LYS A 44 -7.73 38.76 -41.16
CA LYS A 44 -7.59 37.61 -40.26
C LYS A 44 -6.75 36.49 -40.88
N VAL A 45 -6.85 36.30 -42.19
CA VAL A 45 -6.08 35.26 -42.90
C VAL A 45 -4.59 35.62 -42.90
N LEU A 46 -4.26 36.90 -43.08
CA LEU A 46 -2.88 37.40 -43.05
C LEU A 46 -2.29 37.35 -41.64
N LEU A 47 -3.04 37.76 -40.61
CA LEU A 47 -2.61 37.67 -39.21
C LEU A 47 -2.32 36.22 -38.80
N LYS A 48 -3.17 35.28 -39.25
CA LYS A 48 -2.95 33.86 -38.98
C LYS A 48 -1.70 33.34 -39.69
N ALA A 49 -1.49 33.71 -40.96
CA ALA A 49 -0.30 33.30 -41.70
C ALA A 49 0.99 33.86 -41.07
N ALA A 50 0.98 35.10 -40.59
CA ALA A 50 2.10 35.71 -39.88
C ALA A 50 2.37 35.01 -38.55
N TYR A 51 1.32 34.74 -37.77
CA TYR A 51 1.40 34.00 -36.52
C TYR A 51 1.98 32.59 -36.73
N ASP A 52 1.43 31.83 -37.69
CA ASP A 52 1.91 30.48 -37.99
C ASP A 52 3.38 30.49 -38.44
N ARG A 53 3.81 31.54 -39.16
CA ARG A 53 5.20 31.70 -39.63
C ARG A 53 6.18 32.05 -38.50
N ILE A 54 5.86 33.03 -37.67
CA ILE A 54 6.70 33.41 -36.51
C ILE A 54 6.78 32.25 -35.53
N ARG A 55 5.65 31.58 -35.30
CA ARG A 55 5.62 30.43 -34.42
C ARG A 55 6.50 29.30 -34.93
N ALA A 56 6.52 29.03 -36.24
CA ALA A 56 7.43 28.04 -36.84
C ALA A 56 8.91 28.43 -36.68
N ASP A 57 9.24 29.72 -36.82
CA ASP A 57 10.60 30.25 -36.64
C ASP A 57 11.07 30.18 -35.18
N LEU A 58 10.21 30.57 -34.23
CA LEU A 58 10.47 30.42 -32.80
C LEU A 58 10.65 28.96 -32.39
N TYR A 59 9.91 28.03 -33.01
CA TYR A 59 10.11 26.60 -32.79
C TYR A 59 11.42 26.08 -33.38
N GLN A 60 11.89 26.63 -34.50
CA GLN A 60 13.18 26.26 -35.09
C GLN A 60 14.38 26.87 -34.35
N SER A 61 14.20 28.02 -33.68
CA SER A 61 15.25 28.74 -32.95
C SER A 61 15.31 28.41 -31.45
N THR A 62 14.30 27.72 -30.92
CA THR A 62 14.41 27.07 -29.61
C THR A 62 15.35 25.89 -29.82
N GLU A 63 16.63 26.05 -29.51
CA GLU A 63 17.61 24.95 -29.48
C GLU A 63 16.92 23.70 -28.91
N GLU A 64 16.85 22.63 -29.72
CA GLU A 64 16.31 21.37 -29.27
C GLU A 64 17.16 20.93 -28.07
N LEU A 65 16.61 21.14 -26.87
CA LEU A 65 17.21 20.68 -25.63
C LEU A 65 17.69 19.24 -25.87
N PRO A 66 18.95 18.89 -25.56
CA PRO A 66 19.50 17.55 -25.81
C PRO A 66 18.59 16.40 -25.34
N LEU A 67 17.77 16.68 -24.32
CA LEU A 67 16.72 15.82 -23.80
C LEU A 67 15.59 15.50 -24.81
N VAL A 68 15.11 16.51 -25.55
CA VAL A 68 14.05 16.34 -26.57
C VAL A 68 14.56 15.47 -27.70
N GLN A 69 15.83 15.64 -28.10
CA GLN A 69 16.45 14.80 -29.12
C GLN A 69 16.58 13.35 -28.65
N GLN A 70 17.13 13.11 -27.45
CA GLN A 70 17.25 11.75 -26.89
C GLN A 70 15.90 11.02 -26.79
N VAL A 71 14.86 11.74 -26.33
CA VAL A 71 13.49 11.19 -26.26
C VAL A 71 12.95 10.92 -27.66
N THR A 72 13.19 11.82 -28.61
CA THR A 72 12.74 11.66 -29.99
C THR A 72 13.40 10.46 -30.65
N ASP A 73 14.71 10.27 -30.49
CA ASP A 73 15.45 9.13 -31.05
C ASP A 73 14.93 7.80 -30.49
N LEU A 74 14.71 7.73 -29.17
CA LEU A 74 14.12 6.55 -28.54
C LEU A 74 12.72 6.26 -29.09
N LEU A 75 11.86 7.29 -29.19
CA LEU A 75 10.49 7.13 -29.67
C LEU A 75 10.41 6.75 -31.16
N GLN A 76 11.34 7.23 -32.00
CA GLN A 76 11.46 6.80 -33.39
C GLN A 76 11.75 5.30 -33.50
N HIS A 77 12.51 4.75 -32.55
CA HIS A 77 12.80 3.31 -32.52
C HIS A 77 11.60 2.48 -32.04
N LEU A 78 10.83 3.00 -31.09
CA LEU A 78 9.73 2.28 -30.44
C LEU A 78 8.40 2.38 -31.18
N SER A 79 8.17 3.46 -31.95
CA SER A 79 6.87 3.71 -32.56
C SER A 79 7.00 4.22 -34.01
N PRO A 80 6.32 3.56 -34.96
CA PRO A 80 6.20 4.08 -36.33
C PRO A 80 5.15 5.20 -36.46
N GLU A 81 4.35 5.48 -35.42
CA GLU A 81 3.28 6.49 -35.50
C GLU A 81 3.83 7.92 -35.38
N PRO A 82 3.19 8.92 -36.03
CA PRO A 82 3.59 10.31 -35.90
C PRO A 82 3.42 10.77 -34.45
N PHE A 83 4.50 11.30 -33.87
CA PHE A 83 4.50 11.85 -32.53
C PHE A 83 5.08 13.27 -32.49
N HIS A 84 4.79 13.98 -31.41
CA HIS A 84 5.38 15.27 -31.12
C HIS A 84 5.81 15.31 -29.65
N VAL A 85 7.03 15.78 -29.41
CA VAL A 85 7.63 15.92 -28.09
C VAL A 85 7.68 17.41 -27.76
N LYS A 86 7.19 17.78 -26.58
CA LYS A 86 7.26 19.14 -26.07
C LYS A 86 7.75 19.12 -24.64
N PHE A 87 8.82 19.83 -24.34
CA PHE A 87 9.28 20.04 -22.98
C PHE A 87 8.83 21.41 -22.49
N GLN A 88 8.12 21.47 -21.35
CA GLN A 88 7.65 22.74 -20.78
C GLN A 88 7.63 22.66 -19.24
N ALA A 89 8.34 23.57 -18.58
CA ALA A 89 8.31 23.73 -17.11
C ALA A 89 8.46 22.40 -16.34
N ASN A 90 9.53 21.64 -16.62
CA ASN A 90 9.82 20.32 -16.03
C ASN A 90 8.78 19.23 -16.36
N THR A 91 7.95 19.46 -17.37
CA THR A 91 6.97 18.51 -17.86
C THR A 91 7.30 18.12 -19.29
N LEU A 92 7.60 16.84 -19.51
CA LEU A 92 7.76 16.25 -20.84
C LEU A 92 6.38 15.84 -21.35
N GLN A 93 5.88 16.52 -22.36
CA GLN A 93 4.60 16.24 -23.00
C GLN A 93 4.83 15.49 -24.30
N LEU A 94 4.21 14.33 -24.44
CA LEU A 94 4.29 13.46 -25.60
C LEU A 94 2.92 13.35 -26.24
N PHE A 95 2.84 13.64 -27.53
CA PHE A 95 1.59 13.60 -28.29
C PHE A 95 1.71 12.53 -29.36
N PHE A 96 0.92 11.46 -29.25
CA PHE A 96 0.88 10.37 -30.23
C PHE A 96 -0.41 10.43 -31.03
N LYS A 97 -0.32 10.40 -32.36
CA LYS A 97 -1.52 10.29 -33.21
C LYS A 97 -1.95 8.83 -33.32
N THR A 98 -2.66 8.35 -32.29
CA THR A 98 -3.02 6.94 -32.15
C THR A 98 -4.53 6.73 -31.92
N ASN A 99 -5.05 5.62 -32.44
CA ASN A 99 -6.38 5.11 -32.08
C ASN A 99 -6.34 4.09 -30.91
N SER A 100 -5.14 3.80 -30.41
CA SER A 100 -4.90 2.82 -29.33
C SER A 100 -5.49 3.24 -27.98
N THR A 101 -5.61 2.28 -27.06
CA THR A 101 -6.09 2.51 -25.68
C THR A 101 -5.04 3.23 -24.83
N ALA A 102 -5.44 3.67 -23.63
CA ALA A 102 -4.56 4.32 -22.66
C ALA A 102 -3.44 3.41 -22.10
N ASP A 103 -3.44 2.11 -22.44
CA ASP A 103 -2.39 1.17 -22.07
C ASP A 103 -1.11 1.39 -22.88
N TYR A 104 -1.23 1.94 -24.10
CA TYR A 104 -0.08 2.33 -24.92
C TYR A 104 0.80 3.37 -24.22
N ALA A 105 0.21 4.23 -23.39
CA ALA A 105 0.94 5.19 -22.58
C ALA A 105 1.83 4.51 -21.52
N ASP A 106 1.43 3.36 -20.96
CA ASP A 106 2.25 2.63 -20.00
C ASP A 106 3.49 2.04 -20.68
N PHE A 107 3.32 1.47 -21.87
CA PHE A 107 4.45 0.95 -22.66
C PHE A 107 5.48 2.04 -23.00
N ILE A 108 5.01 3.20 -23.47
CA ILE A 108 5.91 4.32 -23.78
C ILE A 108 6.61 4.83 -22.52
N TYR A 109 5.88 4.94 -21.41
CA TYR A 109 6.46 5.35 -20.14
C TYR A 109 7.54 4.39 -19.63
N GLU A 110 7.33 3.07 -19.73
CA GLU A 110 8.32 2.05 -19.32
C GLU A 110 9.67 2.20 -20.04
N ASN A 111 9.64 2.52 -21.34
CA ASN A 111 10.87 2.75 -22.09
C ASN A 111 11.52 4.12 -21.75
N LEU A 112 10.71 5.13 -21.45
CA LEU A 112 11.21 6.46 -21.08
C LEU A 112 11.83 6.49 -19.69
N SER A 113 11.38 5.64 -18.76
CA SER A 113 11.98 5.53 -17.43
C SER A 113 13.41 5.00 -17.45
N GLU A 114 13.84 4.35 -18.52
CA GLU A 114 15.24 3.92 -18.69
C GLU A 114 16.18 5.10 -19.01
N LEU A 115 15.65 6.20 -19.55
CA LEU A 115 16.41 7.42 -19.79
C LEU A 115 16.57 8.20 -18.47
N LYS A 116 17.82 8.59 -18.16
CA LYS A 116 18.08 9.55 -17.08
C LYS A 116 17.56 10.92 -17.53
N LEU A 117 16.40 11.33 -17.01
CA LEU A 117 15.75 12.62 -17.29
C LEU A 117 15.96 13.60 -16.12
N PRO A 118 17.15 14.25 -15.97
CA PRO A 118 17.57 14.94 -14.74
C PRO A 118 16.67 16.10 -14.30
N GLU A 119 15.90 16.70 -15.21
CA GLU A 119 15.06 17.88 -14.91
C GLU A 119 13.55 17.62 -15.05
N THR A 120 13.15 16.41 -15.47
CA THR A 120 11.75 16.11 -15.76
C THR A 120 11.05 15.57 -14.53
N LYS A 121 10.11 16.35 -13.97
CA LYS A 121 9.30 15.92 -12.82
C LYS A 121 8.07 15.14 -13.24
N THR A 122 7.54 15.45 -14.42
CA THR A 122 6.27 14.89 -14.91
C THR A 122 6.40 14.52 -16.39
N ILE A 123 5.97 13.31 -16.76
CA ILE A 123 5.69 12.95 -18.16
C ILE A 123 4.18 12.98 -18.35
N VAL A 124 3.71 13.64 -19.40
CA VAL A 124 2.30 13.61 -19.80
C VAL A 124 2.20 13.07 -21.20
N ILE A 125 1.49 11.96 -21.37
CA ILE A 125 1.28 11.31 -22.66
C ILE A 125 -0.16 11.54 -23.10
N TYR A 126 -0.32 12.06 -24.31
CA TYR A 126 -1.59 12.34 -24.96
C TYR A 126 -1.78 11.41 -26.15
N GLY A 127 -2.89 10.68 -26.17
CA GLY A 127 -3.39 10.01 -27.37
C GLY A 127 -4.28 10.96 -28.14
N MET A 128 -3.89 11.30 -29.36
CA MET A 128 -4.56 12.29 -30.21
C MET A 128 -5.33 11.60 -31.33
N ARG A 129 -6.65 11.84 -31.42
CA ARG A 129 -7.46 11.38 -32.57
C ARG A 129 -7.19 12.23 -33.81
N SER A 130 -6.88 13.50 -33.60
CA SER A 130 -6.48 14.46 -34.64
C SER A 130 -5.52 15.47 -34.04
N THR A 131 -4.97 16.39 -34.84
CA THR A 131 -4.06 17.45 -34.34
C THR A 131 -4.69 18.36 -33.27
N LYS A 132 -6.01 18.33 -33.10
CA LYS A 132 -6.75 19.19 -32.16
C LYS A 132 -7.60 18.44 -31.14
N ALA A 133 -7.75 17.12 -31.26
CA ALA A 133 -8.65 16.34 -30.41
C ALA A 133 -7.87 15.28 -29.62
N VAL A 134 -7.87 15.43 -28.28
CA VAL A 134 -7.31 14.46 -27.34
C VAL A 134 -8.34 13.35 -27.14
N ASN A 135 -7.94 12.10 -27.39
CA ASN A 135 -8.73 10.91 -27.08
C ASN A 135 -8.55 10.52 -25.60
N TRP A 136 -7.30 10.50 -25.14
CA TRP A 136 -6.96 10.21 -23.75
C TRP A 136 -5.69 10.95 -23.31
N LYS A 137 -5.53 11.14 -21.99
CA LYS A 137 -4.39 11.78 -21.35
C LYS A 137 -3.96 10.96 -20.14
N LYS A 138 -2.68 10.63 -20.04
CA LYS A 138 -2.10 9.95 -18.87
C LYS A 138 -0.89 10.72 -18.37
N GLN A 139 -0.77 10.86 -17.06
CA GLN A 139 0.29 11.63 -16.42
C GLN A 139 1.07 10.72 -15.48
N PHE A 140 2.40 10.77 -15.59
CA PHE A 140 3.37 10.02 -14.81
C PHE A 140 4.30 10.99 -14.10
N GLN A 141 4.75 10.65 -12.89
CA GLN A 141 5.78 11.41 -12.18
C GLN A 141 7.03 10.53 -12.09
N LEU A 142 8.15 11.00 -12.64
CA LEU A 142 9.36 10.19 -12.82
C LEU A 142 10.06 9.86 -11.52
N ASP A 143 10.22 10.82 -10.59
CA ASP A 143 11.14 10.59 -9.46
C ASP A 143 10.87 11.47 -8.23
N ALA A 144 9.62 11.85 -8.00
CA ALA A 144 9.31 12.50 -6.74
C ALA A 144 9.28 11.43 -5.63
N ILE A 145 10.27 11.46 -4.74
CA ILE A 145 10.04 11.07 -3.33
C ILE A 145 8.74 11.75 -2.94
N SER A 146 7.68 10.97 -2.75
CA SER A 146 6.39 11.52 -2.42
C SER A 146 6.50 12.16 -1.05
N LYS A 147 5.68 13.19 -0.77
CA LYS A 147 5.50 13.68 0.60
C LYS A 147 5.15 12.53 1.56
N ASP A 148 4.50 11.49 1.04
CA ASP A 148 4.19 10.27 1.79
C ASP A 148 5.44 9.42 2.13
N ASP A 149 6.49 9.42 1.30
CA ASP A 149 7.71 8.66 1.58
C ASP A 149 8.59 9.34 2.64
N LEU A 150 8.44 10.66 2.82
CA LEU A 150 9.10 11.42 3.88
C LEU A 150 8.36 11.29 5.23
N ASN A 151 7.07 10.93 5.19
CA ASN A 151 6.28 10.76 6.40
C ASN A 151 6.32 9.29 6.84
N PRO A 152 6.97 8.93 7.96
CA PRO A 152 7.02 7.55 8.39
C PRO A 152 5.62 7.00 8.69
N TYR A 153 4.72 7.82 9.22
CA TYR A 153 3.37 7.41 9.59
C TYR A 153 2.41 7.23 8.39
N SER A 154 2.85 7.54 7.16
CA SER A 154 1.99 7.36 5.99
C SER A 154 1.82 5.88 5.63
N PHE A 155 0.57 5.48 5.35
CA PHE A 155 0.25 4.18 4.75
C PHE A 155 0.61 4.09 3.26
N LYS A 156 1.18 5.15 2.70
CA LYS A 156 1.68 5.19 1.32
C LYS A 156 3.21 5.25 1.28
N ASN A 157 3.88 5.27 2.44
CA ASN A 157 5.34 5.26 2.50
C ASN A 157 5.87 3.93 1.96
N ARG A 158 6.47 3.99 0.76
CA ARG A 158 6.83 2.78 0.00
C ARG A 158 7.96 2.00 0.67
N TYR A 159 8.95 2.71 1.22
CA TYR A 159 10.07 2.11 1.92
C TYR A 159 9.63 1.35 3.16
N ILE A 160 8.77 1.97 3.96
CA ILE A 160 8.29 1.37 5.21
C ILE A 160 7.43 0.14 4.91
N LEU A 161 6.54 0.20 3.91
CA LEU A 161 5.75 -0.98 3.53
C LEU A 161 6.63 -2.12 3.01
N LEU A 162 7.70 -1.83 2.28
CA LEU A 162 8.61 -2.84 1.73
C LEU A 162 9.51 -3.48 2.80
N LEU A 163 9.96 -2.67 3.77
CA LEU A 163 10.99 -3.08 4.73
C LEU A 163 10.41 -3.54 6.07
N ALA A 164 9.18 -3.14 6.43
CA ALA A 164 8.63 -3.42 7.76
C ALA A 164 8.58 -4.91 8.09
N PHE A 165 8.06 -5.76 7.19
CA PHE A 165 7.98 -7.20 7.45
C PHE A 165 9.35 -7.90 7.49
N PRO A 166 10.25 -7.75 6.49
CA PRO A 166 11.58 -8.34 6.56
C PRO A 166 12.36 -7.89 7.79
N ILE A 167 12.35 -6.59 8.11
CA ILE A 167 13.05 -6.07 9.29
C ILE A 167 12.45 -6.66 10.56
N ALA A 168 11.12 -6.63 10.73
CA ALA A 168 10.48 -7.15 11.93
C ALA A 168 10.76 -8.66 12.14
N MET A 169 10.73 -9.46 11.08
CA MET A 169 11.05 -10.89 11.15
C MET A 169 12.52 -11.14 11.45
N CYS A 170 13.45 -10.46 10.75
CA CYS A 170 14.89 -10.59 11.01
C CYS A 170 15.26 -10.12 12.42
N SER A 171 14.68 -9.02 12.91
CA SER A 171 14.86 -8.56 14.28
C SER A 171 14.34 -9.58 15.30
N SER A 172 13.21 -10.23 15.01
CA SER A 172 12.66 -11.28 15.89
C SER A 172 13.57 -12.50 15.97
N VAL A 173 14.12 -12.94 14.83
CA VAL A 173 15.13 -14.01 14.78
C VAL A 173 16.36 -13.62 15.61
N LEU A 174 16.86 -12.40 15.43
CA LEU A 174 18.04 -11.90 16.13
C LEU A 174 17.80 -11.82 17.65
N PHE A 175 16.67 -11.25 18.09
CA PHE A 175 16.34 -11.14 19.51
C PHE A 175 16.18 -12.51 20.18
N GLN A 176 15.61 -13.48 19.47
CA GLN A 176 15.50 -14.84 19.99
C GLN A 176 16.87 -15.51 20.09
N SER A 177 17.73 -15.32 19.08
CA SER A 177 19.07 -15.91 19.03
C SER A 177 20.00 -15.35 20.11
N LEU A 178 19.85 -14.07 20.46
CA LEU A 178 20.60 -13.39 21.51
C LEU A 178 20.00 -13.58 22.91
N GLY A 179 18.85 -14.25 23.04
CA GLY A 179 18.16 -14.44 24.31
C GLY A 179 17.42 -13.19 24.85
N PHE A 180 17.45 -12.06 24.15
CA PHE A 180 16.76 -10.82 24.56
C PHE A 180 15.25 -10.98 24.66
N THR A 181 14.66 -11.87 23.86
CA THR A 181 13.21 -12.16 23.90
C THR A 181 12.76 -12.56 25.31
N ARG A 182 13.55 -13.37 26.03
CA ARG A 182 13.20 -13.86 27.37
C ARG A 182 13.14 -12.75 28.43
N ILE A 183 13.93 -11.69 28.25
CA ILE A 183 14.05 -10.61 29.24
C ILE A 183 13.07 -9.48 28.93
N LEU A 184 12.97 -9.07 27.66
CA LEU A 184 12.24 -7.85 27.28
C LEU A 184 10.82 -8.12 26.75
N LEU A 185 10.62 -9.21 26.04
CA LEU A 185 9.40 -9.44 25.25
C LEU A 185 8.53 -10.57 25.78
N LEU A 186 9.06 -11.40 26.68
CA LEU A 186 8.31 -12.48 27.31
C LEU A 186 6.99 -12.00 27.97
N PRO A 187 6.94 -10.89 28.72
CA PRO A 187 5.66 -10.42 29.29
C PRO A 187 4.63 -10.08 28.22
N LEU A 188 5.07 -9.56 27.07
CA LEU A 188 4.20 -9.23 25.95
C LEU A 188 3.74 -10.50 25.22
N GLN A 189 4.59 -11.51 25.09
CA GLN A 189 4.23 -12.82 24.54
C GLN A 189 3.18 -13.51 25.41
N ILE A 190 3.41 -13.56 26.73
CA ILE A 190 2.45 -14.06 27.71
C ILE A 190 1.14 -13.28 27.58
N TRP A 191 1.20 -11.95 27.51
CA TRP A 191 -0.01 -11.16 27.35
C TRP A 191 -0.78 -11.48 26.06
N VAL A 192 -0.10 -11.70 24.93
CA VAL A 192 -0.76 -12.13 23.68
C VAL A 192 -1.38 -13.52 23.82
N HIS A 193 -0.72 -14.44 24.52
CA HIS A 193 -1.27 -15.76 24.84
C HIS A 193 -2.56 -15.63 25.66
N GLU A 194 -2.54 -14.85 26.74
CA GLU A 194 -3.72 -14.59 27.57
C GLU A 194 -4.84 -13.89 26.81
N VAL A 195 -4.51 -12.94 25.94
CA VAL A 195 -5.48 -12.31 25.02
C VAL A 195 -6.07 -13.35 24.06
N GLY A 196 -5.32 -14.37 23.68
CA GLY A 196 -5.80 -15.54 22.93
C GLY A 196 -7.00 -16.21 23.61
N HIS A 197 -6.87 -16.58 24.88
CA HIS A 197 -7.98 -17.08 25.70
C HIS A 197 -9.14 -16.08 25.77
N ALA A 198 -8.83 -14.81 26.05
CA ALA A 198 -9.83 -13.78 26.23
C ALA A 198 -10.65 -13.53 24.95
N VAL A 199 -10.03 -13.61 23.77
CA VAL A 199 -10.72 -13.47 22.48
C VAL A 199 -11.73 -14.59 22.29
N VAL A 200 -11.37 -15.85 22.60
CA VAL A 200 -12.33 -16.96 22.53
C VAL A 200 -13.50 -16.74 23.49
N ALA A 201 -13.22 -16.28 24.70
CA ALA A 201 -14.25 -15.94 25.70
C ALA A 201 -15.17 -14.79 25.25
N TRP A 202 -14.61 -13.66 24.81
CA TRP A 202 -15.39 -12.50 24.37
C TRP A 202 -16.28 -12.82 23.17
N PHE A 203 -15.76 -13.56 22.17
CA PHE A 203 -16.54 -13.98 21.00
C PHE A 203 -17.62 -15.01 21.35
N SER A 204 -17.46 -15.74 22.45
CA SER A 204 -18.47 -16.65 23.00
C SER A 204 -19.42 -15.96 23.98
N GLY A 205 -19.33 -14.64 24.12
CA GLY A 205 -20.18 -13.83 25.00
C GLY A 205 -19.86 -13.97 26.48
N ARG A 206 -18.66 -14.41 26.86
CA ARG A 206 -18.24 -14.62 28.26
C ARG A 206 -17.28 -13.52 28.71
N ARG A 207 -17.33 -13.16 29.99
CA ARG A 207 -16.41 -12.17 30.58
C ARG A 207 -15.02 -12.77 30.63
N ALA A 208 -14.03 -12.02 30.16
CA ALA A 208 -12.63 -12.39 30.29
C ALA A 208 -11.75 -11.17 30.54
N ILE A 209 -10.74 -11.34 31.39
CA ILE A 209 -9.72 -10.32 31.67
C ILE A 209 -8.34 -10.98 31.51
N PRO A 210 -7.62 -10.67 30.40
CA PRO A 210 -6.27 -11.18 30.18
C PRO A 210 -5.26 -10.37 31.00
N LEU A 211 -4.58 -11.01 31.94
CA LEU A 211 -3.59 -10.36 32.80
C LEU A 211 -2.18 -10.63 32.28
N PRO A 212 -1.27 -9.64 32.31
CA PRO A 212 0.06 -9.74 31.67
C PRO A 212 1.06 -10.64 32.41
N PHE A 213 0.60 -11.49 33.33
CA PHE A 213 1.40 -12.39 34.17
C PHE A 213 1.02 -13.87 34.04
N GLY A 214 0.36 -14.24 32.94
CA GLY A 214 0.06 -15.65 32.62
C GLY A 214 -1.24 -16.14 33.23
N TRP A 215 -2.24 -15.25 33.31
CA TRP A 215 -3.55 -15.61 33.85
C TRP A 215 -4.68 -14.87 33.13
N THR A 216 -5.69 -15.62 32.69
CA THR A 216 -6.92 -15.06 32.15
C THR A 216 -8.10 -15.49 33.00
N ASN A 217 -8.71 -14.53 33.70
CA ASN A 217 -9.93 -14.80 34.45
C ASN A 217 -11.10 -14.87 33.47
N VAL A 218 -11.74 -16.04 33.35
CA VAL A 218 -12.88 -16.27 32.45
C VAL A 218 -14.11 -16.70 33.25
N ALA A 219 -15.23 -16.03 33.01
CA ALA A 219 -16.52 -16.46 33.54
C ALA A 219 -17.08 -17.61 32.69
N LEU A 220 -17.57 -18.68 33.34
CA LEU A 220 -18.21 -19.81 32.66
C LEU A 220 -19.59 -19.45 32.09
N GLU A 221 -20.28 -18.50 32.71
CA GLU A 221 -21.59 -18.04 32.26
C GLU A 221 -21.50 -17.02 31.12
N ARG A 222 -22.42 -17.13 30.17
CA ARG A 222 -22.60 -16.12 29.12
C ARG A 222 -23.14 -14.84 29.73
N SER A 223 -22.65 -13.70 29.24
CA SER A 223 -23.05 -12.37 29.64
C SER A 223 -23.55 -11.59 28.43
N LEU A 224 -24.85 -11.28 28.40
CA LEU A 224 -25.43 -10.43 27.36
C LEU A 224 -24.73 -9.07 27.27
N PHE A 225 -24.23 -8.55 28.41
CA PHE A 225 -23.43 -7.34 28.43
C PHE A 225 -22.17 -7.45 27.57
N VAL A 226 -21.43 -8.56 27.67
CA VAL A 226 -20.24 -8.78 26.83
C VAL A 226 -20.63 -8.94 25.38
N TYR A 227 -21.64 -9.77 25.10
CA TYR A 227 -22.10 -10.01 23.73
C TYR A 227 -22.51 -8.70 23.02
N PHE A 228 -23.43 -7.94 23.62
CA PHE A 228 -23.85 -6.66 23.06
C PHE A 228 -22.75 -5.60 23.11
N GLY A 229 -21.85 -5.65 24.10
CA GLY A 229 -20.67 -4.79 24.18
C GLY A 229 -19.73 -4.96 22.99
N ILE A 230 -19.35 -6.20 22.66
CA ILE A 230 -18.51 -6.48 21.48
C ILE A 230 -19.26 -6.13 20.19
N LEU A 231 -20.54 -6.48 20.05
CA LEU A 231 -21.33 -6.09 18.88
C LEU A 231 -21.41 -4.57 18.72
N PHE A 232 -21.54 -3.84 19.83
CA PHE A 232 -21.52 -2.38 19.81
C PHE A 232 -20.17 -1.84 19.32
N LEU A 233 -19.05 -2.36 19.82
CA LEU A 233 -17.71 -1.98 19.36
C LEU A 233 -17.48 -2.33 17.87
N LEU A 234 -17.96 -3.49 17.42
CA LEU A 234 -17.92 -3.88 16.01
C LEU A 234 -18.81 -2.97 15.15
N GLY A 235 -20.00 -2.59 15.64
CA GLY A 235 -20.90 -1.64 15.00
C GLY A 235 -20.29 -0.24 14.88
N LEU A 236 -19.59 0.23 15.91
CA LEU A 236 -18.80 1.47 15.86
C LEU A 236 -17.68 1.37 14.84
N SER A 237 -16.95 0.25 14.81
CA SER A 237 -15.86 -0.01 13.86
C SER A 237 -16.37 -0.04 12.41
N PHE A 238 -17.51 -0.69 12.18
CA PHE A 238 -18.20 -0.72 10.89
C PHE A 238 -18.62 0.70 10.46
N ARG A 239 -19.26 1.44 11.36
CA ARG A 239 -19.71 2.82 11.08
C ARG A 239 -18.54 3.75 10.77
N ALA A 240 -17.45 3.64 11.52
CA ALA A 240 -16.23 4.42 11.27
C ALA A 240 -15.60 4.04 9.92
N GLY A 241 -15.47 2.73 9.65
CA GLY A 241 -15.00 2.23 8.36
C GLY A 241 -15.85 2.70 7.18
N TRP A 242 -17.17 2.72 7.33
CA TRP A 242 -18.09 3.22 6.30
C TRP A 242 -17.93 4.72 6.07
N LYS A 243 -17.94 5.54 7.12
CA LYS A 243 -17.76 7.00 7.01
C LYS A 243 -16.43 7.37 6.34
N GLU A 244 -15.36 6.66 6.66
CA GLU A 244 -14.02 6.89 6.12
C GLU A 244 -13.70 6.08 4.85
N LYS A 245 -14.69 5.36 4.30
CA LYS A 245 -14.58 4.50 3.11
C LYS A 245 -13.45 3.44 3.20
N LYS A 246 -13.17 2.95 4.41
CA LYS A 246 -12.18 1.89 4.70
C LYS A 246 -12.82 0.51 4.56
N ARG A 247 -12.80 -0.05 3.34
CA ARG A 247 -13.43 -1.35 3.02
C ARG A 247 -12.91 -2.51 3.88
N SER A 248 -11.61 -2.54 4.17
CA SER A 248 -10.99 -3.59 5.01
C SER A 248 -11.60 -3.63 6.41
N THR A 249 -11.78 -2.47 7.05
CA THR A 249 -12.39 -2.38 8.39
C THR A 249 -13.84 -2.82 8.40
N ILE A 250 -14.60 -2.48 7.35
CA ILE A 250 -16.00 -2.90 7.19
C ILE A 250 -16.09 -4.42 7.11
N ILE A 251 -15.29 -5.04 6.22
CA ILE A 251 -15.26 -6.50 6.03
C ILE A 251 -14.84 -7.19 7.33
N PHE A 252 -13.80 -6.69 8.00
CA PHE A 252 -13.33 -7.23 9.28
C PHE A 252 -14.44 -7.20 10.34
N ALA A 253 -15.14 -6.07 10.50
CA ALA A 253 -16.23 -5.96 11.46
C ALA A 253 -17.38 -6.94 11.18
N ILE A 254 -17.77 -7.13 9.91
CA ILE A 254 -18.79 -8.10 9.53
C ILE A 254 -18.34 -9.53 9.86
N VAL A 255 -17.12 -9.92 9.46
CA VAL A 255 -16.60 -11.27 9.69
C VAL A 255 -16.53 -11.55 11.20
N CYS A 256 -16.05 -10.60 12.00
CA CYS A 256 -16.01 -10.75 13.46
C CYS A 256 -17.42 -10.84 14.07
N ALA A 257 -18.41 -10.09 13.57
CA ALA A 257 -19.78 -10.16 14.08
C ALA A 257 -20.43 -11.53 13.79
N ILE A 258 -20.19 -12.08 12.59
CA ILE A 258 -20.64 -13.43 12.22
C ILE A 258 -19.95 -14.46 13.12
N LEU A 259 -18.63 -14.37 13.28
CA LEU A 259 -17.86 -15.28 14.12
C LEU A 259 -18.37 -15.24 15.57
N GLN A 260 -18.61 -14.05 16.12
CA GLN A 260 -19.16 -13.88 17.46
C GLN A 260 -20.55 -14.52 17.58
N PHE A 261 -21.43 -14.35 16.59
CA PHE A 261 -22.74 -14.99 16.58
C PHE A 261 -22.63 -16.52 16.62
N VAL A 262 -21.77 -17.10 15.79
CA VAL A 262 -21.51 -18.55 15.76
C VAL A 262 -20.97 -19.05 17.09
N MET A 263 -19.92 -18.42 17.62
CA MET A 263 -19.28 -18.83 18.87
C MET A 263 -20.18 -18.63 20.10
N THR A 264 -21.06 -17.61 20.09
CA THR A 264 -21.98 -17.38 21.21
C THR A 264 -23.18 -18.30 21.19
N TRP A 265 -23.84 -18.50 20.04
CA TRP A 265 -25.17 -19.13 19.98
C TRP A 265 -25.17 -20.56 19.44
N ILE A 266 -24.21 -20.92 18.59
CA ILE A 266 -24.19 -22.22 17.92
C ILE A 266 -23.24 -23.19 18.66
N GLN A 267 -22.14 -22.69 19.19
CA GLN A 267 -21.13 -23.51 19.86
C GLN A 267 -21.65 -24.07 21.20
N SER A 268 -21.37 -25.35 21.46
CA SER A 268 -21.67 -25.99 22.75
C SER A 268 -20.69 -25.55 23.85
N ALA A 269 -21.03 -25.83 25.11
CA ALA A 269 -20.17 -25.53 26.25
C ALA A 269 -18.84 -26.29 26.18
N ASP A 270 -18.86 -27.58 25.87
CA ASP A 270 -17.64 -28.40 25.78
C ASP A 270 -16.69 -27.91 24.67
N HIS A 271 -17.24 -27.55 23.51
CA HIS A 271 -16.43 -26.97 22.44
C HIS A 271 -15.85 -25.62 22.86
N PHE A 272 -16.57 -24.82 23.65
CA PHE A 272 -16.04 -23.57 24.17
C PHE A 272 -14.81 -23.77 25.03
N GLU A 273 -14.86 -24.70 25.99
CA GLU A 273 -13.73 -24.93 26.89
C GLU A 273 -12.52 -25.52 26.14
N MET A 274 -12.76 -26.40 25.16
CA MET A 274 -11.71 -26.86 24.23
C MET A 274 -11.09 -25.70 23.45
N TRP A 275 -11.91 -24.83 22.86
CA TRP A 275 -11.42 -23.65 22.13
C TRP A 275 -10.71 -22.67 23.06
N LEU A 276 -11.11 -22.59 24.33
CA LEU A 276 -10.46 -21.75 25.32
C LEU A 276 -9.03 -22.25 25.56
N SER A 277 -8.83 -23.54 25.85
CA SER A 277 -7.49 -24.15 26.00
C SER A 277 -6.68 -24.07 24.71
N PHE A 278 -7.32 -24.19 23.55
CA PHE A 278 -6.64 -23.97 22.28
C PHE A 278 -6.16 -22.52 22.11
N GLY A 279 -6.96 -21.57 22.60
CA GLY A 279 -6.88 -20.14 22.33
C GLY A 279 -5.59 -19.48 22.81
N GLY A 280 -4.91 -20.01 23.83
CA GLY A 280 -3.64 -19.46 24.32
C GLY A 280 -2.58 -19.49 23.23
N ILE A 281 -2.10 -20.70 22.91
CA ILE A 281 -1.12 -20.91 21.82
C ILE A 281 -1.71 -20.56 20.45
N GLY A 282 -2.99 -20.82 20.21
CA GLY A 282 -3.66 -20.43 18.98
C GLY A 282 -3.56 -18.92 18.74
N GLY A 283 -3.79 -18.14 19.81
CA GLY A 283 -3.70 -16.68 19.83
C GLY A 283 -2.30 -16.18 19.50
N GLU A 284 -1.25 -16.83 20.02
CA GLU A 284 0.13 -16.51 19.66
C GLU A 284 0.37 -16.55 18.15
N PHE A 285 -0.33 -17.42 17.42
CA PHE A 285 -0.29 -17.46 15.96
C PHE A 285 -1.23 -16.44 15.30
N TYR A 286 -2.55 -16.57 15.47
CA TYR A 286 -3.50 -15.79 14.67
C TYR A 286 -3.56 -14.31 15.08
N LEU A 287 -3.44 -13.99 16.38
CA LEU A 287 -3.42 -12.58 16.81
C LEU A 287 -2.13 -11.92 16.33
N SER A 288 -1.00 -12.58 16.50
CA SER A 288 0.28 -12.04 16.04
C SER A 288 0.30 -11.85 14.51
N ALA A 289 -0.27 -12.79 13.76
CA ALA A 289 -0.45 -12.63 12.32
C ALA A 289 -1.37 -11.43 11.99
N LEU A 290 -2.46 -11.22 12.72
CA LEU A 290 -3.32 -10.05 12.56
C LEU A 290 -2.60 -8.74 12.91
N MET A 291 -1.73 -8.73 13.93
CA MET A 291 -0.93 -7.54 14.29
C MET A 291 0.06 -7.18 13.17
N ILE A 292 0.75 -8.17 12.59
CA ILE A 292 1.66 -7.98 11.47
C ILE A 292 0.88 -7.56 10.21
N ALA A 293 -0.21 -8.25 9.88
CA ALA A 293 -1.04 -7.92 8.72
C ALA A 293 -1.64 -6.51 8.86
N GLY A 294 -2.10 -6.15 10.05
CA GLY A 294 -2.66 -4.85 10.39
C GLY A 294 -1.73 -3.69 10.06
N PHE A 295 -0.41 -3.90 10.02
CA PHE A 295 0.56 -2.88 9.62
C PHE A 295 0.29 -2.29 8.22
N TYR A 296 -0.21 -3.13 7.32
CA TYR A 296 -0.47 -2.80 5.93
C TYR A 296 -1.85 -2.17 5.68
N PHE A 297 -2.77 -2.30 6.63
CA PHE A 297 -4.15 -1.85 6.48
C PHE A 297 -4.41 -0.59 7.28
N GLN A 298 -4.90 0.45 6.60
CA GLN A 298 -5.29 1.67 7.26
C GLN A 298 -6.64 1.50 7.97
N LEU A 299 -6.62 1.58 9.30
CA LEU A 299 -7.81 1.64 10.15
C LEU A 299 -8.36 3.09 10.21
N PRO A 300 -9.57 3.30 10.76
CA PRO A 300 -10.15 4.63 10.91
C PRO A 300 -9.22 5.59 11.66
N ASN A 301 -9.20 6.87 11.24
CA ASN A 301 -8.23 7.86 11.70
C ASN A 301 -8.28 8.10 13.22
N TYR A 302 -9.45 7.96 13.84
CA TYR A 302 -9.63 8.10 15.30
C TYR A 302 -8.73 7.17 16.12
N TRP A 303 -8.34 6.02 15.57
CA TRP A 303 -7.54 5.03 16.28
C TRP A 303 -6.06 5.36 16.27
N ARG A 304 -5.63 6.37 15.50
CA ARG A 304 -4.21 6.71 15.30
C ARG A 304 -3.35 5.50 14.97
N TRP A 305 -3.91 4.62 14.13
CA TRP A 305 -3.25 3.38 13.71
C TRP A 305 -1.99 3.63 12.87
N ASP A 306 -1.86 4.84 12.32
CA ASP A 306 -0.64 5.36 11.71
C ASP A 306 0.58 5.22 12.64
N PHE A 307 0.37 5.47 13.93
CA PHE A 307 1.39 5.32 14.99
C PHE A 307 1.38 3.93 15.63
N TRP A 308 0.20 3.42 16.03
CA TRP A 308 0.11 2.17 16.81
C TRP A 308 0.53 0.91 16.05
N ARG A 309 0.53 0.92 14.72
CA ARG A 309 1.00 -0.22 13.92
C ARG A 309 2.45 -0.62 14.20
N TYR A 310 3.32 0.31 14.59
CA TYR A 310 4.75 0.05 14.83
C TYR A 310 5.02 -0.80 16.07
N PRO A 311 4.54 -0.45 17.27
CA PRO A 311 4.68 -1.35 18.41
C PRO A 311 3.98 -2.69 18.16
N PHE A 312 2.82 -2.68 17.47
CA PHE A 312 2.08 -3.91 17.18
C PHE A 312 2.84 -4.88 16.26
N ILE A 313 3.50 -4.40 15.19
CA ILE A 313 4.29 -5.30 14.34
C ILE A 313 5.50 -5.88 15.08
N VAL A 314 6.12 -5.12 16.00
CA VAL A 314 7.23 -5.62 16.82
C VAL A 314 6.78 -6.73 17.76
N VAL A 315 5.68 -6.52 18.50
CA VAL A 315 5.12 -7.53 19.41
C VAL A 315 4.64 -8.75 18.63
N GLY A 316 3.92 -8.53 17.54
CA GLY A 316 3.40 -9.59 16.68
C GLY A 316 4.52 -10.42 16.07
N ALA A 317 5.54 -9.82 15.47
CA ALA A 317 6.64 -10.56 14.85
C ALA A 317 7.43 -11.40 15.86
N ASN A 318 7.70 -10.85 17.05
CA ASN A 318 8.44 -11.58 18.08
C ASN A 318 7.62 -12.73 18.68
N THR A 319 6.33 -12.51 18.93
CA THR A 319 5.44 -13.55 19.46
C THR A 319 5.24 -14.65 18.42
N PHE A 320 4.94 -14.27 17.18
CA PHE A 320 4.75 -15.22 16.07
C PHE A 320 5.99 -16.06 15.83
N TRP A 321 7.18 -15.45 15.74
CA TRP A 321 8.41 -16.19 15.46
C TRP A 321 8.82 -17.11 16.61
N ALA A 322 8.63 -16.67 17.87
CA ALA A 322 8.90 -17.52 19.04
C ALA A 322 7.99 -18.76 19.04
N ALA A 323 6.68 -18.58 18.84
CA ALA A 323 5.73 -19.69 18.75
C ALA A 323 6.05 -20.60 17.55
N PHE A 324 6.26 -20.02 16.37
CA PHE A 324 6.53 -20.75 15.14
C PHE A 324 7.81 -21.59 15.24
N SER A 325 8.92 -20.99 15.68
CA SER A 325 10.20 -21.70 15.80
C SER A 325 10.14 -22.82 16.85
N ARG A 326 9.46 -22.60 17.96
CA ARG A 326 9.23 -23.61 19.00
C ARG A 326 8.44 -24.80 18.46
N TRP A 327 7.30 -24.56 17.83
CA TRP A 327 6.45 -25.65 17.32
C TRP A 327 7.09 -26.44 16.18
N GLN A 328 7.96 -25.80 15.38
CA GLN A 328 8.79 -26.52 14.39
C GLN A 328 9.87 -27.39 15.06
N GLN A 329 10.45 -26.94 16.18
CA GLN A 329 11.39 -27.74 16.96
C GLN A 329 10.70 -28.94 17.63
N ILE A 330 9.50 -28.73 18.19
CA ILE A 330 8.66 -29.81 18.73
C ILE A 330 8.36 -30.85 17.65
N LYS A 331 7.96 -30.41 16.44
CA LYS A 331 7.72 -31.32 15.31
C LYS A 331 8.96 -32.13 14.91
N LYS A 332 10.15 -31.54 15.03
CA LYS A 332 11.44 -32.20 14.76
C LYS A 332 11.92 -33.09 15.92
N GLY A 333 11.23 -33.08 17.06
CA GLY A 333 11.63 -33.80 18.26
C GLY A 333 12.82 -33.18 19.00
N THR A 334 13.18 -31.94 18.69
CA THR A 334 14.29 -31.23 19.37
C THR A 334 13.83 -30.44 20.60
N GLU A 335 12.52 -30.32 20.80
CA GLU A 335 11.91 -29.69 21.97
C GLU A 335 10.66 -30.48 22.39
N SER A 336 10.30 -30.46 23.68
CA SER A 336 9.09 -31.11 24.18
C SER A 336 7.87 -30.20 24.08
N ILE A 337 6.68 -30.79 24.04
CA ILE A 337 5.42 -30.06 24.19
C ILE A 337 5.44 -29.28 25.52
N PRO A 338 5.01 -28.00 25.56
CA PRO A 338 4.87 -27.25 26.81
C PRO A 338 3.72 -27.80 27.65
N TRP A 339 4.02 -28.77 28.50
CA TRP A 339 3.10 -29.24 29.53
C TRP A 339 3.13 -28.34 30.77
N GLY A 340 2.01 -28.25 31.47
CA GLY A 340 1.84 -27.45 32.68
C GLY A 340 1.45 -25.99 32.43
N SER A 341 1.38 -25.21 33.50
CA SER A 341 1.07 -23.79 33.46
C SER A 341 2.27 -22.93 33.87
N LEU A 342 2.27 -21.66 33.47
CA LEU A 342 3.34 -20.72 33.83
C LEU A 342 3.45 -20.53 35.35
N LEU A 343 2.32 -20.52 36.06
CA LEU A 343 2.26 -20.21 37.49
C LEU A 343 2.50 -21.42 38.40
N PHE A 344 2.12 -22.62 37.96
CA PHE A 344 2.17 -23.83 38.80
C PHE A 344 3.11 -24.92 38.24
N GLY A 345 3.77 -24.66 37.11
CA GLY A 345 4.85 -25.47 36.55
C GLY A 345 4.38 -26.69 35.76
N ASN A 346 5.35 -27.50 35.32
CA ASN A 346 5.20 -28.59 34.35
C ASN A 346 4.27 -29.74 34.80
N GLY A 347 3.85 -29.77 36.06
CA GLY A 347 2.95 -30.79 36.64
C GLY A 347 1.51 -30.33 36.83
N ASP A 348 1.19 -29.08 36.48
CA ASP A 348 -0.16 -28.54 36.64
C ASP A 348 -1.11 -29.08 35.56
N ALA A 349 -2.21 -29.70 35.99
CA ALA A 349 -3.27 -30.18 35.11
C ALA A 349 -4.03 -29.02 34.43
N GLY A 350 -3.92 -27.79 34.95
CA GLY A 350 -4.55 -26.59 34.40
C GLY A 350 -3.92 -26.04 33.11
N GLY A 351 -2.76 -26.54 32.68
CA GLY A 351 -2.11 -26.07 31.45
C GLY A 351 -2.90 -26.38 30.17
N ASP A 352 -2.81 -25.51 29.18
CA ASP A 352 -3.54 -25.64 27.90
C ASP A 352 -3.37 -27.01 27.24
N MET A 353 -2.13 -27.50 27.15
CA MET A 353 -1.84 -28.77 26.50
C MET A 353 -2.39 -29.95 27.34
N ASN A 354 -2.33 -29.84 28.67
CA ASN A 354 -2.90 -30.83 29.57
C ASN A 354 -4.41 -30.92 29.40
N GLN A 355 -5.10 -29.78 29.29
CA GLN A 355 -6.54 -29.75 29.04
C GLN A 355 -6.89 -30.41 27.69
N LEU A 356 -6.20 -30.02 26.61
CA LEU A 356 -6.43 -30.61 25.29
C LEU A 356 -6.20 -32.13 25.28
N SER A 357 -5.15 -32.60 25.98
CA SER A 357 -4.80 -34.01 26.00
C SER A 357 -5.69 -34.84 26.94
N GLN A 358 -5.89 -34.39 28.18
CA GLN A 358 -6.51 -35.18 29.25
C GLN A 358 -8.04 -35.04 29.29
N VAL A 359 -8.59 -33.91 28.84
CA VAL A 359 -10.04 -33.65 28.88
C VAL A 359 -10.68 -33.86 27.51
N TYR A 360 -9.98 -33.49 26.44
CA TYR A 360 -10.51 -33.55 25.07
C TYR A 360 -9.90 -34.67 24.22
N ASP A 361 -9.09 -35.54 24.83
CA ASP A 361 -8.46 -36.71 24.19
C ASP A 361 -7.63 -36.37 22.94
N TRP A 362 -7.02 -35.19 22.89
CA TRP A 362 -6.07 -34.89 21.81
C TRP A 362 -4.78 -35.67 22.03
N SER A 363 -4.42 -36.50 21.05
CA SER A 363 -3.09 -37.09 21.02
C SER A 363 -2.01 -36.02 20.81
N ASP A 364 -0.80 -36.30 21.28
CA ASP A 364 0.37 -35.43 21.06
C ASP A 364 0.56 -35.10 19.58
N GLN A 365 0.38 -36.09 18.69
CA GLN A 365 0.46 -35.90 17.25
C GLN A 365 -0.61 -34.92 16.75
N ARG A 366 -1.84 -35.01 17.27
CA ARG A 366 -2.92 -34.08 16.91
C ARG A 366 -2.59 -32.66 17.37
N ILE A 367 -2.08 -32.48 18.59
CA ILE A 367 -1.63 -31.19 19.12
C ILE A 367 -0.54 -30.60 18.21
N ILE A 368 0.52 -31.36 17.97
CA ILE A 368 1.66 -30.94 17.14
C ILE A 368 1.21 -30.58 15.73
N ALA A 369 0.40 -31.43 15.08
CA ALA A 369 -0.08 -31.21 13.73
C ALA A 369 -0.97 -29.96 13.65
N THR A 370 -1.84 -29.74 14.63
CA THR A 370 -2.76 -28.60 14.65
C THR A 370 -2.01 -27.28 14.73
N TYR A 371 -1.11 -27.11 15.72
CA TYR A 371 -0.38 -25.87 15.89
C TYR A 371 0.65 -25.61 14.78
N ASN A 372 1.32 -26.66 14.28
CA ASN A 372 2.19 -26.50 13.11
C ASN A 372 1.40 -26.12 11.86
N THR A 373 0.23 -26.70 11.64
CA THR A 373 -0.64 -26.35 10.50
C THR A 373 -1.10 -24.91 10.61
N LEU A 374 -1.58 -24.49 11.78
CA LEU A 374 -1.97 -23.10 12.03
C LEU A 374 -0.81 -22.14 11.78
N GLY A 375 0.36 -22.41 12.37
CA GLY A 375 1.55 -21.59 12.18
C GLY A 375 1.97 -21.47 10.71
N ASN A 376 1.94 -22.58 9.96
CA ASN A 376 2.24 -22.59 8.53
C ASN A 376 1.22 -21.78 7.70
N VAL A 377 -0.08 -21.94 7.98
CA VAL A 377 -1.14 -21.17 7.30
C VAL A 377 -0.97 -19.68 7.56
N CYS A 378 -0.78 -19.28 8.81
CA CYS A 378 -0.52 -17.88 9.17
C CYS A 378 0.75 -17.35 8.46
N PHE A 379 1.83 -18.12 8.43
CA PHE A 379 3.07 -17.72 7.75
C PHE A 379 2.86 -17.51 6.24
N ILE A 380 2.17 -18.45 5.57
CA ILE A 380 1.86 -18.35 4.13
C ILE A 380 0.98 -17.13 3.86
N LEU A 381 -0.01 -16.85 4.69
CA LEU A 381 -0.87 -15.67 4.55
C LEU A 381 -0.07 -14.37 4.69
N LEU A 382 0.81 -14.29 5.69
CA LEU A 382 1.69 -13.13 5.89
C LEU A 382 2.65 -12.93 4.71
N LEU A 383 3.28 -14.01 4.23
CA LEU A 383 4.17 -13.96 3.07
C LEU A 383 3.42 -13.54 1.81
N SER A 384 2.22 -14.08 1.59
CA SER A 384 1.37 -13.72 0.45
C SER A 384 0.94 -12.26 0.50
N LEU A 385 0.57 -11.76 1.70
CA LEU A 385 0.25 -10.36 1.92
C LEU A 385 1.46 -9.46 1.62
N TYR A 386 2.63 -9.83 2.14
CA TYR A 386 3.87 -9.11 1.87
C TYR A 386 4.15 -9.04 0.36
N ILE A 387 4.16 -10.19 -0.32
CA ILE A 387 4.37 -10.28 -1.78
C ILE A 387 3.33 -9.42 -2.53
N PHE A 388 2.07 -9.44 -2.13
CA PHE A 388 1.04 -8.59 -2.73
C PHE A 388 1.39 -7.10 -2.65
N PHE A 389 1.85 -6.61 -1.49
CA PHE A 389 2.25 -5.21 -1.33
C PHE A 389 3.54 -4.88 -2.09
N VAL A 390 4.51 -5.80 -2.14
CA VAL A 390 5.71 -5.66 -2.98
C VAL A 390 5.32 -5.53 -4.46
N VAL A 391 4.48 -6.44 -4.97
CA VAL A 391 4.02 -6.44 -6.36
C VAL A 391 3.18 -5.20 -6.68
N LYS A 392 2.33 -4.76 -5.76
CA LYS A 392 1.55 -3.53 -5.90
C LYS A 392 2.45 -2.30 -6.05
N HIS A 393 3.62 -2.32 -5.43
CA HIS A 393 4.62 -1.25 -5.50
C HIS A 393 5.78 -1.56 -6.46
N ARG A 394 5.67 -2.61 -7.29
CA ARG A 394 6.75 -3.13 -8.15
C ARG A 394 7.39 -2.10 -9.06
N ARG A 395 6.58 -1.20 -9.66
CA ARG A 395 7.06 -0.22 -10.66
C ARG A 395 8.15 0.64 -10.04
N TRP A 396 7.87 1.20 -8.87
CA TRP A 396 8.84 1.98 -8.11
C TRP A 396 10.08 1.18 -7.65
N ILE A 397 9.91 -0.09 -7.28
CA ILE A 397 11.03 -0.94 -6.84
C ILE A 397 11.99 -1.21 -8.00
N LEU A 398 11.46 -1.54 -9.18
CA LEU A 398 12.25 -1.82 -10.39
C LEU A 398 13.01 -0.57 -10.84
N ASP A 399 12.35 0.60 -10.84
CA ASP A 399 12.97 1.88 -11.18
C ASP A 399 14.16 2.21 -10.24
N ARG A 400 14.07 1.83 -8.96
CA ARG A 400 15.13 2.11 -7.98
C ARG A 400 16.28 1.11 -8.00
N ILE A 401 16.01 -0.16 -8.30
CA ILE A 401 17.06 -1.19 -8.44
C ILE A 401 17.84 -0.98 -9.73
N SER A 402 17.17 -0.54 -10.81
CA SER A 402 17.83 -0.22 -12.09
C SER A 402 18.62 1.09 -12.03
N SER A 403 18.19 2.06 -11.20
CA SER A 403 18.97 3.24 -10.87
C SER A 403 20.16 2.83 -9.99
N LYS A 404 21.28 2.44 -10.62
CA LYS A 404 22.52 2.10 -9.91
C LYS A 404 22.85 3.16 -8.86
N PRO A 405 23.16 2.78 -7.60
CA PRO A 405 23.77 3.70 -6.67
C PRO A 405 25.16 4.05 -7.22
N PHE A 406 25.40 5.34 -7.42
CA PHE A 406 26.77 5.86 -7.56
C PHE A 406 27.48 5.80 -6.21
#